data_AF-A0A6I9TVL2-F1
#
_entry.id   AF-A0A6I9TVL2-F1
#
_cell.length_a   1.000
_cell.length_b   1.000
_cell.length_c   1.000
_cell.angle_alpha   90.00
_cell.angle_beta   90.00
_cell.angle_gamma   90.00
#
_symmetry.space_group_name_H-M   'P 1'
#
loop_
_entity.id
_entity.type
_entity.pdbx_description
1 polymer ?
#
loop_
_entity_poly.entity_id
_entity_poly.type
_entity_poly.pdbx_seq_one_letter_code
_entity_poly.pdbx_strand_id
1 'polypeptide(L)'
;MSPAVVASAAKQAEQLRLHGNRYFKKDRFGAAIDAYTEAHYMLGLALLQRKEYAEGIKELKKALDLGRGANPKSYMVEEIWQELARAKYLAWEHESTKRSWELQNLKEACEAALKEKHFLDASEMEGFVDENAKSNLEQLEALGRVFNKAAEDDTPTEVPDYLCCKITLDIFRDPVIAPSGFTYERAVILDHLQKVGRFDPITRESLYPSQLVPNLAIKEAVSAYLEKHGWAYKMD
;
A
#
# COMPACT_ATOMS: atom_id res chain seq x y z
N MET A 1 -14.49 -4.07 -19.91
CA MET A 1 -14.89 -5.45 -20.30
C MET A 1 -16.40 -5.60 -20.16
N SER A 2 -17.04 -6.49 -20.92
CA SER A 2 -18.50 -6.67 -20.91
C SER A 2 -18.98 -7.48 -19.69
N PRO A 3 -20.25 -7.34 -19.25
CA PRO A 3 -20.82 -8.11 -18.13
C PRO A 3 -20.70 -9.63 -18.28
N ALA A 4 -20.66 -10.14 -19.51
CA ALA A 4 -20.48 -11.56 -19.80
C ALA A 4 -19.10 -12.09 -19.37
N VAL A 5 -18.05 -11.27 -19.51
CA VAL A 5 -16.68 -11.63 -19.10
C VAL A 5 -16.57 -11.70 -17.57
N VAL A 6 -17.21 -10.76 -16.86
CA VAL A 6 -17.28 -10.75 -15.38
C VAL A 6 -17.99 -12.00 -14.85
N ALA A 7 -19.12 -12.36 -15.46
CA ALA A 7 -19.87 -13.56 -15.10
C ALA A 7 -19.08 -14.85 -15.39
N SER A 8 -18.23 -14.83 -16.43
CA SER A 8 -17.32 -15.93 -16.76
C SER A 8 -16.23 -16.09 -15.70
N ALA A 9 -15.62 -14.99 -15.24
CA ALA A 9 -14.57 -15.01 -14.22
C ALA A 9 -15.06 -15.57 -12.87
N ALA A 10 -16.24 -15.16 -12.41
CA ALA A 10 -16.83 -15.68 -11.17
C ALA A 10 -17.17 -17.18 -11.26
N LYS A 11 -17.64 -17.65 -12.42
CA LYS A 11 -17.88 -19.09 -12.65
C LYS A 11 -16.57 -19.89 -12.65
N GLN A 12 -15.52 -19.33 -13.26
CA GLN A 12 -14.19 -19.94 -13.28
C GLN A 12 -13.60 -20.03 -11.87
N ALA A 13 -13.73 -18.98 -11.05
CA ALA A 13 -13.32 -19.00 -9.64
C ALA A 13 -14.00 -20.13 -8.85
N GLU A 14 -15.30 -20.33 -9.03
CA GLU A 14 -16.04 -21.40 -8.36
C GLU A 14 -15.58 -22.80 -8.82
N GLN A 15 -15.30 -22.98 -10.12
CA GLN A 15 -14.75 -24.24 -10.63
C GLN A 15 -13.37 -24.55 -10.03
N LEU A 16 -12.49 -23.55 -9.94
CA LEU A 16 -11.17 -23.68 -9.33
C LEU A 16 -11.27 -24.03 -7.84
N ARG A 17 -12.21 -23.41 -7.12
CA ARG A 17 -12.51 -23.76 -5.72
C ARG A 17 -12.92 -25.23 -5.58
N LEU A 18 -13.78 -25.72 -6.47
CA LEU A 18 -14.20 -27.13 -6.48
C LEU A 18 -13.04 -28.08 -6.83
N HIS A 19 -12.14 -27.68 -7.73
CA HIS A 19 -10.91 -28.41 -8.01
C HIS A 19 -9.98 -28.46 -6.79
N GLY A 20 -9.79 -27.33 -6.10
CA GLY A 20 -9.04 -27.26 -4.84
C GLY A 20 -9.59 -28.24 -3.80
N ASN A 21 -10.90 -28.24 -3.58
CA ASN A 21 -11.56 -29.19 -2.67
C ASN A 21 -11.30 -30.65 -3.07
N ARG A 22 -11.31 -30.95 -4.37
CA ARG A 22 -11.05 -32.30 -4.88
C ARG A 22 -9.60 -32.71 -4.69
N TYR A 23 -8.64 -31.81 -4.90
CA TYR A 23 -7.22 -32.08 -4.67
C TYR A 23 -6.92 -32.27 -3.18
N PHE A 24 -7.51 -31.43 -2.34
CA PHE A 24 -7.37 -31.52 -0.89
C PHE A 24 -7.84 -32.89 -0.37
N LYS A 25 -9.01 -33.36 -0.82
CA LYS A 25 -9.54 -34.71 -0.47
C LYS A 25 -8.67 -35.87 -0.95
N LYS A 26 -7.74 -35.64 -1.87
CA LYS A 26 -6.81 -36.63 -2.41
C LYS A 26 -5.39 -36.45 -1.85
N ASP A 27 -5.24 -35.69 -0.76
CA ASP A 27 -3.95 -35.36 -0.13
C ASP A 27 -2.94 -34.68 -1.07
N ARG A 28 -3.43 -34.08 -2.16
CA ARG A 28 -2.61 -33.32 -3.13
C ARG A 28 -2.55 -31.86 -2.71
N PHE A 29 -1.94 -31.57 -1.56
CA PHE A 29 -1.99 -30.23 -0.94
C PHE A 29 -1.40 -29.11 -1.80
N GLY A 30 -0.27 -29.34 -2.49
CA GLY A 30 0.30 -28.32 -3.39
C GLY A 30 -0.66 -27.91 -4.50
N ALA A 31 -1.21 -28.89 -5.22
CA ALA A 31 -2.21 -28.65 -6.27
C ALA A 31 -3.51 -28.04 -5.72
N ALA A 32 -3.87 -28.33 -4.47
CA ALA A 32 -5.00 -27.69 -3.81
C ALA A 32 -4.73 -26.21 -3.53
N ILE A 33 -3.54 -25.86 -3.02
CA ILE A 33 -3.14 -24.48 -2.76
C ILE A 33 -3.09 -23.68 -4.07
N ASP A 34 -2.52 -24.23 -5.14
CA ASP A 34 -2.49 -23.58 -6.45
C ASP A 34 -3.91 -23.27 -6.93
N ALA A 35 -4.81 -24.26 -6.89
CA ALA A 35 -6.20 -24.09 -7.31
C ALA A 35 -6.98 -23.07 -6.45
N TYR A 36 -6.76 -23.05 -5.13
CA TYR A 36 -7.38 -22.04 -4.26
C TYR A 36 -6.81 -20.65 -4.48
N THR A 37 -5.50 -20.54 -4.73
CA THR A 37 -4.84 -19.27 -5.03
C THR A 37 -5.44 -18.65 -6.30
N GLU A 38 -5.53 -19.43 -7.37
CA GLU A 38 -6.18 -19.00 -8.61
C GLU A 38 -7.66 -18.67 -8.41
N ALA A 39 -8.39 -19.46 -7.61
CA ALA A 39 -9.81 -19.20 -7.32
C ALA A 39 -10.01 -17.83 -6.65
N HIS A 40 -9.23 -17.54 -5.60
CA HIS A 40 -9.29 -16.26 -4.88
C HIS A 40 -8.86 -15.09 -5.77
N TYR A 41 -7.83 -15.27 -6.61
CA TYR A 41 -7.39 -14.27 -7.57
C TYR A 41 -8.50 -13.90 -8.56
N MET A 42 -9.08 -14.91 -9.21
CA MET A 42 -10.15 -14.73 -10.20
C MET A 42 -11.41 -14.10 -9.59
N LEU A 43 -11.76 -14.50 -8.36
CA LEU A 43 -12.89 -13.90 -7.63
C LEU A 43 -12.61 -12.44 -7.29
N GLY A 44 -11.40 -12.13 -6.82
CA GLY A 44 -10.95 -10.77 -6.54
C GLY A 44 -11.09 -9.87 -7.77
N LEU A 45 -10.57 -10.30 -8.92
CA LEU A 45 -10.70 -9.55 -10.18
C LEU A 45 -12.17 -9.34 -10.59
N ALA A 46 -13.02 -10.36 -10.46
CA ALA A 46 -14.43 -10.25 -10.80
C ALA A 46 -15.17 -9.24 -9.90
N LEU A 47 -14.82 -9.17 -8.61
CA LEU A 47 -15.37 -8.21 -7.65
C LEU A 47 -14.92 -6.78 -7.96
N LEU A 48 -13.63 -6.58 -8.27
CA LEU A 48 -13.11 -5.27 -8.68
C LEU A 48 -13.83 -4.74 -9.93
N GLN A 49 -14.10 -5.60 -10.91
CA GLN A 49 -14.86 -5.23 -12.11
C GLN A 49 -16.30 -4.80 -11.82
N ARG A 50 -16.89 -5.30 -10.73
CA ARG A 50 -18.22 -4.91 -10.24
C ARG A 50 -18.19 -3.68 -9.34
N LYS A 51 -17.02 -3.07 -9.13
CA LYS A 51 -16.78 -1.97 -8.20
C LYS A 51 -17.00 -2.36 -6.73
N GLU A 52 -16.96 -3.65 -6.41
CA GLU A 52 -17.00 -4.18 -5.05
C GLU A 52 -15.57 -4.23 -4.48
N TYR A 53 -14.95 -3.04 -4.32
CA TYR A 53 -13.51 -2.90 -4.04
C TYR A 53 -13.06 -3.57 -2.74
N ALA A 54 -13.80 -3.40 -1.65
CA ALA A 54 -13.43 -3.95 -0.33
C ALA A 54 -13.32 -5.49 -0.37
N GLU A 55 -14.32 -6.13 -0.96
CA GLU A 55 -14.38 -7.59 -1.09
C GLU A 55 -13.36 -8.10 -2.11
N GLY A 56 -13.16 -7.38 -3.22
CA GLY A 56 -12.11 -7.71 -4.19
C GLY A 56 -10.72 -7.69 -3.57
N ILE A 57 -10.39 -6.64 -2.81
CA ILE A 57 -9.12 -6.50 -2.07
C ILE A 57 -8.95 -7.64 -1.06
N LYS A 58 -10.02 -8.04 -0.35
CA LYS A 58 -9.99 -9.13 0.62
C LYS A 58 -9.65 -10.48 -0.04
N GLU A 59 -10.24 -10.77 -1.19
CA GLU A 59 -9.98 -12.01 -1.92
C GLU A 59 -8.57 -12.01 -2.54
N LEU A 60 -8.11 -10.89 -3.09
CA LEU A 60 -6.73 -10.76 -3.57
C LEU A 60 -5.68 -10.93 -2.46
N LYS A 61 -5.93 -10.41 -1.26
CA LYS A 61 -5.06 -10.64 -0.08
C LYS A 61 -4.95 -12.13 0.25
N LYS A 62 -6.07 -12.87 0.26
CA LYS A 62 -6.06 -14.32 0.50
C LYS A 62 -5.28 -15.07 -0.56
N ALA A 63 -5.46 -14.72 -1.84
CA ALA A 63 -4.70 -15.30 -2.93
C ALA A 63 -3.20 -15.07 -2.73
N LEU A 64 -2.80 -13.85 -2.34
CA LEU A 64 -1.40 -13.51 -2.13
C LEU A 64 -0.76 -14.29 -0.98
N ASP A 65 -1.47 -14.41 0.15
CA ASP A 65 -0.97 -15.16 1.31
C ASP A 65 -0.82 -16.67 1.01
N LEU A 66 -1.77 -17.26 0.28
CA LEU A 66 -1.68 -18.65 -0.18
C LEU A 66 -0.50 -18.86 -1.15
N GLY A 67 -0.38 -17.99 -2.16
CA GLY A 67 0.67 -18.07 -3.16
C GLY A 67 2.07 -17.96 -2.57
N ARG A 68 2.27 -17.04 -1.61
CA ARG A 68 3.54 -16.89 -0.88
C ARG A 68 3.87 -18.10 -0.02
N GLY A 69 2.88 -18.71 0.62
CA GLY A 69 3.09 -19.91 1.42
C GLY A 69 3.56 -21.11 0.59
N ALA A 70 3.06 -21.26 -0.63
CA ALA A 70 3.42 -22.38 -1.51
C ALA A 70 4.68 -22.14 -2.33
N ASN A 71 4.76 -21.01 -3.04
CA ASN A 71 5.90 -20.67 -3.89
C ASN A 71 6.09 -19.15 -3.99
N PRO A 72 6.90 -18.55 -3.10
CA PRO A 72 7.12 -17.10 -3.08
C PRO A 72 7.74 -16.52 -4.37
N LYS A 73 8.38 -17.35 -5.19
CA LYS A 73 9.02 -16.93 -6.45
C LYS A 73 8.10 -17.09 -7.67
N SER A 74 6.85 -17.51 -7.48
CA SER A 74 5.91 -17.71 -8.58
C SER A 74 5.53 -16.38 -9.23
N TYR A 75 5.47 -16.34 -10.57
CA TYR A 75 5.00 -15.17 -11.31
C TYR A 75 3.60 -14.72 -10.87
N MET A 76 2.76 -15.69 -10.48
CA MET A 76 1.39 -15.44 -10.01
C MET A 76 1.37 -14.62 -8.71
N VAL A 77 2.38 -14.76 -7.83
CA VAL A 77 2.47 -13.96 -6.60
C VAL A 77 2.70 -12.49 -6.94
N GLU A 78 3.54 -12.21 -7.94
CA GLU A 78 3.80 -10.86 -8.41
C GLU A 78 2.55 -10.26 -9.08
N GLU A 79 1.89 -11.03 -9.94
CA GLU A 79 0.66 -10.60 -10.62
C GLU A 79 -0.47 -10.28 -9.62
N ILE A 80 -0.73 -11.17 -8.65
CA ILE A 80 -1.73 -10.94 -7.60
C ILE A 80 -1.40 -9.67 -6.81
N TRP A 81 -0.12 -9.46 -6.48
CA TRP A 81 0.29 -8.29 -5.72
C TRP A 81 0.10 -6.99 -6.52
N GLN A 82 0.43 -6.98 -7.82
CA GLN A 82 0.23 -5.81 -8.69
C GLN A 82 -1.25 -5.42 -8.77
N GLU A 83 -2.14 -6.40 -8.95
CA GLU A 83 -3.58 -6.13 -8.97
C GLU A 83 -4.12 -5.69 -7.61
N LEU A 84 -3.61 -6.26 -6.50
CA LEU A 84 -3.94 -5.81 -5.15
C LEU A 84 -3.47 -4.37 -4.89
N ALA A 85 -2.23 -4.04 -5.27
CA ALA A 85 -1.66 -2.71 -5.13
C ALA A 85 -2.46 -1.68 -5.93
N ARG A 86 -2.76 -1.98 -7.20
CA ARG A 86 -3.62 -1.12 -8.04
C ARG A 86 -5.00 -0.91 -7.41
N ALA A 87 -5.65 -1.97 -6.94
CA ALA A 87 -6.96 -1.87 -6.32
C ALA A 87 -6.95 -0.99 -5.06
N LYS A 88 -5.92 -1.13 -4.21
CA LYS A 88 -5.74 -0.31 -3.02
C LYS A 88 -5.41 1.15 -3.35
N TYR A 89 -4.55 1.39 -4.33
CA TYR A 89 -4.24 2.74 -4.81
C TYR A 89 -5.49 3.45 -5.31
N LEU A 90 -6.30 2.80 -6.15
CA LEU A 90 -7.55 3.40 -6.67
C LEU A 90 -8.57 3.70 -5.57
N ALA A 91 -8.69 2.81 -4.58
CA ALA A 91 -9.55 3.05 -3.43
C ALA A 91 -9.09 4.28 -2.63
N TRP A 92 -7.78 4.38 -2.37
CA TRP A 92 -7.19 5.56 -1.72
C TRP A 92 -7.35 6.83 -2.56
N GLU A 93 -7.08 6.79 -3.87
CA GLU A 93 -7.11 7.95 -4.76
C GLU A 93 -8.51 8.60 -4.81
N HIS A 94 -9.55 7.77 -4.86
CA HIS A 94 -10.93 8.23 -4.81
C HIS A 94 -11.25 8.97 -3.50
N GLU A 95 -10.86 8.40 -2.36
CA GLU A 95 -11.12 9.02 -1.05
C GLU A 95 -10.23 10.26 -0.81
N SER A 96 -8.96 10.18 -1.19
CA SER A 96 -7.96 11.25 -1.06
C SER A 96 -8.34 12.47 -1.90
N THR A 97 -8.83 12.27 -3.12
CA THR A 97 -9.32 13.38 -3.97
C THR A 97 -10.45 14.14 -3.27
N LYS A 98 -11.39 13.42 -2.65
CA LYS A 98 -12.49 14.04 -1.90
C LYS A 98 -11.97 14.82 -0.69
N ARG A 99 -11.06 14.22 0.10
CA ARG A 99 -10.44 14.86 1.27
C ARG A 99 -9.66 16.11 0.87
N SER A 100 -8.84 16.03 -0.17
CA SER A 100 -8.05 17.16 -0.68
C SER A 100 -8.94 18.32 -1.11
N TRP A 101 -10.03 18.04 -1.83
CA TRP A 101 -10.99 19.06 -2.24
C TRP A 101 -11.68 19.73 -1.05
N GLU A 102 -12.17 18.95 -0.09
CA GLU A 102 -12.77 19.47 1.16
C GLU A 102 -11.79 20.34 1.95
N LEU A 103 -10.53 19.87 2.07
CA LEU A 103 -9.47 20.55 2.80
C LEU A 103 -9.09 21.89 2.14
N GLN A 104 -9.00 21.91 0.81
CA GLN A 104 -8.68 23.12 0.06
C GLN A 104 -9.80 24.18 0.17
N ASN A 105 -11.06 23.77 0.03
CA ASN A 105 -12.20 24.68 0.22
C ASN A 105 -12.23 25.29 1.62
N LEU A 106 -11.98 24.46 2.64
CA LEU A 106 -11.94 24.92 4.03
C LEU A 106 -10.78 25.89 4.25
N LYS A 107 -9.62 25.62 3.67
CA LYS A 107 -8.45 26.51 3.74
C LYS A 107 -8.77 27.89 3.15
N GLU A 108 -9.34 27.93 1.95
CA GLU A 108 -9.71 29.18 1.28
C GLU A 108 -10.74 29.97 2.10
N ALA A 109 -11.74 29.30 2.67
CA ALA A 109 -12.73 29.94 3.53
C ALA A 109 -12.11 30.53 4.80
N CYS A 110 -11.20 29.80 5.46
CA CYS A 110 -10.49 30.29 6.63
C CYS A 110 -9.57 31.47 6.30
N GLU A 111 -8.85 31.41 5.18
CA GLU A 111 -8.00 32.53 4.73
C GLU A 111 -8.83 33.78 4.42
N ALA A 112 -9.98 33.63 3.77
CA ALA A 112 -10.90 34.74 3.49
C ALA A 112 -11.43 35.36 4.79
N ALA A 113 -11.87 34.54 5.74
CA ALA A 113 -12.37 35.01 7.04
C ALA A 113 -11.30 35.74 7.86
N LEU A 114 -10.05 35.25 7.87
CA LEU A 114 -8.94 35.95 8.52
C LEU A 114 -8.68 37.32 7.87
N LYS A 115 -8.61 37.37 6.53
CA LYS A 115 -8.40 38.63 5.79
C LYS A 115 -9.52 39.64 6.05
N GLU A 116 -10.78 39.20 6.09
CA GLU A 116 -11.93 40.05 6.38
C GLU A 116 -11.86 40.59 7.82
N LYS A 117 -11.56 39.74 8.80
CA LYS A 117 -11.36 40.16 10.19
C LYS A 117 -10.26 41.22 10.29
N HIS A 118 -9.11 40.99 9.66
CA HIS A 118 -8.02 41.96 9.67
C HIS A 118 -8.38 43.28 9.01
N PHE A 119 -9.19 43.25 7.94
CA PHE A 119 -9.69 44.47 7.30
C PHE A 119 -10.59 45.28 8.24
N LEU A 120 -11.48 44.62 9.00
CA LEU A 120 -12.33 45.26 10.01
C LEU A 120 -11.50 45.84 11.16
N ASP A 121 -10.58 45.05 11.73
CA ASP A 121 -9.70 45.47 12.84
C ASP A 121 -8.81 46.67 12.44
N ALA A 122 -8.32 46.71 11.19
CA ALA A 122 -7.51 47.83 10.68
C ALA A 122 -8.30 49.12 10.47
N SER A 123 -9.63 49.03 10.23
CA SER A 123 -10.50 50.20 10.10
C SER A 123 -10.78 50.87 11.46
N GLU A 124 -10.57 50.18 12.58
CA GLU A 124 -10.84 50.70 13.93
C GLU A 124 -9.58 51.29 14.61
N MET A 125 -8.38 51.02 14.10
CA MET A 125 -7.10 51.36 14.74
C MET A 125 -6.23 52.26 13.85
N GLU A 126 -6.46 53.58 13.89
CA GLU A 126 -5.58 54.58 13.28
C GLU A 126 -4.23 54.64 14.03
N GLY A 127 -3.18 53.96 13.53
CA GLY A 127 -1.78 54.26 13.92
C GLY A 127 -0.75 53.12 13.98
N PHE A 128 -1.15 51.84 13.96
CA PHE A 128 -0.25 50.67 14.14
C PHE A 128 -0.19 49.72 12.93
N VAL A 129 -0.14 50.28 11.72
CA VAL A 129 -0.32 49.54 10.46
C VAL A 129 0.74 48.43 10.25
N ASP A 130 1.98 48.64 10.69
CA ASP A 130 3.11 47.71 10.44
C ASP A 130 3.09 46.46 11.33
N GLU A 131 2.80 46.60 12.64
CA GLU A 131 2.67 45.45 13.55
C GLU A 131 1.42 44.60 13.23
N ASN A 132 0.32 45.23 12.85
CA ASN A 132 -0.92 44.51 12.49
C ASN A 132 -0.73 43.69 11.19
N ALA A 133 -0.04 44.24 10.20
CA ALA A 133 0.28 43.52 8.97
C ALA A 133 1.19 42.31 9.21
N LYS A 134 2.17 42.43 10.10
CA LYS A 134 3.03 41.32 10.52
C LYS A 134 2.25 40.22 11.24
N SER A 135 1.39 40.59 12.19
CA SER A 135 0.52 39.65 12.93
C SER A 135 -0.41 38.85 12.00
N ASN A 136 -1.00 39.50 11.00
CA ASN A 136 -1.83 38.83 9.99
C ASN A 136 -1.03 37.80 9.17
N LEU A 137 0.16 38.18 8.71
CA LEU A 137 1.03 37.26 7.97
C LEU A 137 1.36 36.02 8.80
N GLU A 138 1.72 36.21 10.07
CA GLU A 138 2.01 35.10 11.00
C GLU A 138 0.80 34.17 11.20
N GLN A 139 -0.42 34.73 11.25
CA GLN A 139 -1.67 33.94 11.36
C GLN A 139 -1.97 33.15 10.09
N LEU A 140 -1.81 33.75 8.90
CA LEU A 140 -1.99 33.05 7.63
C LEU A 140 -0.95 31.94 7.44
N GLU A 141 0.30 32.17 7.83
CA GLU A 141 1.33 31.14 7.84
C GLU A 141 1.00 30.01 8.81
N ALA A 142 0.52 30.33 10.01
CA ALA A 142 0.09 29.34 10.99
C ALA A 142 -1.08 28.50 10.45
N LEU A 143 -2.06 29.14 9.82
CA LEU A 143 -3.16 28.47 9.13
C LEU A 143 -2.64 27.51 8.05
N GLY A 144 -1.72 28.00 7.21
CA GLY A 144 -1.05 27.19 6.19
C GLY A 144 -0.38 25.95 6.77
N ARG A 145 0.33 26.07 7.89
CA ARG A 145 0.95 24.92 8.59
C ARG A 145 -0.08 23.90 9.06
N VAL A 146 -1.24 24.34 9.57
CA VAL A 146 -2.31 23.43 10.01
C VAL A 146 -2.87 22.62 8.84
N PHE A 147 -3.17 23.29 7.72
CA PHE A 147 -3.70 22.60 6.53
C PHE A 147 -2.65 21.70 5.87
N ASN A 148 -1.39 22.13 5.79
CA ASN A 148 -0.31 21.28 5.29
C ASN A 148 -0.13 20.03 6.17
N LYS A 149 -0.24 20.16 7.50
CA LYS A 149 -0.18 19.03 8.42
C LYS A 149 -1.35 18.07 8.22
N ALA A 150 -2.55 18.59 7.97
CA ALA A 150 -3.73 17.77 7.69
C ALA A 150 -3.64 17.04 6.33
N ALA A 151 -2.92 17.60 5.36
CA ALA A 151 -2.71 17.01 4.03
C ALA A 151 -1.53 16.02 3.96
N GLU A 152 -0.68 15.96 5.00
CA GLU A 152 0.61 15.27 4.96
C GLU A 152 0.48 13.79 4.57
N ASP A 153 -0.51 13.08 5.12
CA ASP A 153 -0.67 11.64 4.88
C ASP A 153 -1.08 11.31 3.44
N ASP A 154 -1.85 12.20 2.81
CA ASP A 154 -2.33 12.09 1.43
C ASP A 154 -1.34 12.71 0.41
N THR A 155 -0.28 13.37 0.87
CA THR A 155 0.74 13.96 0.01
C THR A 155 1.80 12.91 -0.35
N PRO A 156 2.00 12.58 -1.64
CA PRO A 156 3.04 11.63 -2.02
C PRO A 156 4.44 12.15 -1.68
N THR A 157 5.20 11.35 -0.96
CA THR A 157 6.61 11.60 -0.60
C THR A 157 7.46 10.36 -0.87
N GLU A 158 8.71 10.35 -0.40
CA GLU A 158 9.51 9.12 -0.39
C GLU A 158 9.06 8.21 0.76
N VAL A 159 9.08 6.89 0.51
CA VAL A 159 8.85 5.88 1.55
C VAL A 159 10.11 5.80 2.43
N PRO A 160 9.97 5.78 3.77
CA PRO A 160 11.13 5.70 4.65
C PRO A 160 12.00 4.45 4.42
N ASP A 161 13.33 4.63 4.32
CA ASP A 161 14.32 3.57 4.04
C ASP A 161 14.28 2.35 4.96
N TYR A 162 13.77 2.50 6.18
CA TYR A 162 13.63 1.40 7.15
C TYR A 162 12.43 0.48 6.82
N LEU A 163 11.53 0.91 5.94
CA LEU A 163 10.45 0.11 5.37
C LEU A 163 10.82 -0.48 4.00
N CYS A 164 12.02 -0.18 3.50
CA CYS A 164 12.49 -0.59 2.19
C CYS A 164 13.53 -1.73 2.27
N CYS A 165 13.44 -2.63 1.30
CA CYS A 165 14.37 -3.73 1.15
C CYS A 165 15.76 -3.25 0.71
N LYS A 166 16.82 -3.80 1.31
CA LYS A 166 18.20 -3.39 1.01
C LYS A 166 18.72 -3.84 -0.37
N ILE A 167 17.94 -4.63 -1.11
CA ILE A 167 18.28 -5.06 -2.46
C ILE A 167 17.40 -4.35 -3.50
N THR A 168 16.08 -4.37 -3.32
CA THR A 168 15.16 -3.76 -4.29
C THR A 168 15.03 -2.26 -4.11
N LEU A 169 15.34 -1.73 -2.91
CA LEU A 169 15.08 -0.35 -2.50
C LEU A 169 13.60 0.03 -2.44
N ASP A 170 12.71 -0.86 -2.86
CA ASP A 170 11.26 -0.75 -2.71
C ASP A 170 10.78 -1.13 -1.31
N ILE A 171 9.58 -0.64 -0.97
CA ILE A 171 8.86 -1.02 0.25
C ILE A 171 8.67 -2.54 0.34
N PHE A 172 8.84 -3.12 1.53
CA PHE A 172 8.71 -4.57 1.70
C PHE A 172 7.32 -5.09 1.37
N ARG A 173 7.26 -6.25 0.71
CA ARG A 173 6.01 -6.95 0.42
C ARG A 173 5.94 -8.24 1.25
N ASP A 174 7.03 -8.99 1.33
CA ASP A 174 7.19 -10.20 2.16
C ASP A 174 8.56 -10.20 2.85
N PRO A 175 8.73 -9.41 3.93
CA PRO A 175 10.02 -9.23 4.57
C PRO A 175 10.49 -10.49 5.31
N VAL A 176 11.76 -10.84 5.12
CA VAL A 176 12.49 -11.87 5.88
C VAL A 176 13.74 -11.30 6.50
N ILE A 177 14.03 -11.72 7.73
CA ILE A 177 15.23 -11.32 8.46
C ILE A 177 16.27 -12.45 8.44
N ALA A 178 17.53 -12.07 8.21
CA ALA A 178 18.69 -12.95 8.31
C ALA A 178 19.29 -12.92 9.73
N PRO A 179 20.12 -13.90 10.13
CA PRO A 179 20.80 -13.90 11.43
C PRO A 179 21.68 -12.67 11.69
N SER A 180 22.14 -12.01 10.62
CA SER A 180 22.87 -10.74 10.65
C SER A 180 22.03 -9.56 11.16
N GLY A 181 20.71 -9.72 11.25
CA GLY A 181 19.74 -8.67 11.63
C GLY A 181 19.21 -7.87 10.45
N PHE A 182 19.73 -8.06 9.24
CA PHE A 182 19.22 -7.38 8.04
C PHE A 182 17.94 -8.03 7.52
N THR A 183 17.02 -7.18 7.03
CA THR A 183 15.75 -7.60 6.44
C THR A 183 15.78 -7.41 4.92
N TYR A 184 15.25 -8.40 4.19
CA TYR A 184 15.21 -8.46 2.74
C TYR A 184 13.83 -8.86 2.24
N GLU A 185 13.52 -8.55 1.00
CA GLU A 185 12.37 -9.10 0.29
C GLU A 185 12.61 -10.58 0.01
N ARG A 186 11.68 -11.46 0.44
CA ARG A 186 11.86 -12.92 0.42
C ARG A 186 12.24 -13.45 -0.96
N ALA A 187 11.48 -13.09 -1.98
CA ALA A 187 11.71 -13.59 -3.34
C ALA A 187 13.13 -13.24 -3.82
N VAL A 188 13.60 -12.04 -3.48
CA VAL A 188 14.86 -11.46 -3.96
C VAL A 188 16.06 -12.04 -3.22
N ILE A 189 16.03 -12.13 -1.89
CA ILE A 189 17.14 -12.77 -1.16
C ILE A 189 17.26 -14.25 -1.52
N LEU A 190 16.15 -14.96 -1.71
CA LEU A 190 16.18 -16.35 -2.15
C LEU A 190 16.73 -16.49 -3.58
N ASP A 191 16.54 -15.50 -4.44
CA ASP A 191 17.12 -15.47 -5.79
C ASP A 191 18.62 -15.21 -5.75
N HIS A 192 19.06 -14.23 -4.94
CA HIS A 192 20.48 -13.96 -4.67
C HIS A 192 21.22 -15.20 -4.15
N LEU A 193 20.67 -15.88 -3.13
CA LEU A 193 21.28 -17.08 -2.55
C LEU A 193 21.40 -18.25 -3.54
N GLN A 194 20.56 -18.25 -4.59
CA GLN A 194 20.56 -19.27 -5.63
C GLN A 194 21.50 -18.93 -6.80
N LYS A 195 21.48 -17.67 -7.27
CA LYS A 195 22.17 -17.25 -8.50
C LYS A 195 23.55 -16.63 -8.25
N VAL A 196 23.72 -15.92 -7.14
CA VAL A 196 24.94 -15.16 -6.84
C VAL A 196 25.82 -15.94 -5.88
N GLY A 197 25.25 -16.43 -4.77
CA GLY A 197 25.97 -17.26 -3.81
C GLY A 197 25.35 -17.25 -2.42
N ARG A 198 25.75 -18.24 -1.61
CA ARG A 198 25.22 -18.47 -0.25
C ARG A 198 25.87 -17.58 0.79
N PHE A 199 25.73 -16.27 0.60
CA PHE A 199 26.25 -15.27 1.52
C PHE A 199 25.27 -14.09 1.66
N ASP A 200 25.28 -13.46 2.83
CA ASP A 200 24.53 -12.25 3.12
C ASP A 200 24.99 -11.11 2.19
N PRO A 201 24.10 -10.44 1.43
CA PRO A 201 24.48 -9.39 0.48
C PRO A 201 25.27 -8.23 1.10
N ILE A 202 25.06 -7.96 2.40
CA ILE A 202 25.64 -6.84 3.13
C ILE A 202 26.88 -7.29 3.89
N THR A 203 26.76 -8.28 4.78
CA THR A 203 27.89 -8.69 5.65
C THR A 203 28.87 -9.62 4.97
N ARG A 204 28.47 -10.25 3.86
CA ARG A 204 29.22 -11.30 3.14
C ARG A 204 29.47 -12.58 3.94
N GLU A 205 28.87 -12.71 5.11
CA GLU A 205 28.90 -13.94 5.90
C GLU A 205 28.07 -15.04 5.25
N SER A 206 28.35 -16.31 5.57
CA SER A 206 27.59 -17.43 5.01
C SER A 206 26.12 -17.37 5.41
N LEU A 207 25.23 -17.46 4.42
CA LEU A 207 23.79 -17.38 4.61
C LEU A 207 23.10 -18.47 3.79
N TYR A 208 22.22 -19.22 4.45
CA TYR A 208 21.44 -20.29 3.84
C TYR A 208 19.94 -19.97 3.91
N PRO A 209 19.13 -20.40 2.92
CA PRO A 209 17.69 -20.13 2.91
C PRO A 209 16.95 -20.55 4.18
N SER A 210 17.38 -21.63 4.84
CA SER A 210 16.78 -22.15 6.06
C SER A 210 16.97 -21.25 7.29
N GLN A 211 17.87 -20.26 7.22
CA GLN A 211 18.12 -19.30 8.28
C GLN A 211 17.24 -18.04 8.17
N LEU A 212 16.53 -17.86 7.05
CA LEU A 212 15.65 -16.72 6.85
C LEU A 212 14.34 -16.93 7.59
N VAL A 213 13.99 -15.98 8.45
CA VAL A 213 12.75 -16.01 9.24
C VAL A 213 11.82 -14.90 8.76
N PRO A 214 10.50 -15.12 8.62
CA PRO A 214 9.57 -14.04 8.33
C PRO A 214 9.67 -12.91 9.38
N ASN A 215 9.88 -11.67 8.93
CA ASN A 215 9.93 -10.51 9.82
C ASN A 215 8.52 -9.91 9.95
N LEU A 216 7.72 -10.52 10.82
CA LEU A 216 6.31 -10.12 11.01
C LEU A 216 6.17 -8.68 11.51
N ALA A 217 7.10 -8.21 12.35
CA ALA A 217 7.09 -6.83 12.86
C ALA A 217 7.24 -5.80 11.73
N ILE A 218 8.17 -6.03 10.79
CA ILE A 218 8.31 -5.16 9.60
C ILE A 218 7.11 -5.30 8.67
N LYS A 219 6.52 -6.51 8.53
CA LYS A 219 5.30 -6.71 7.74
C LYS A 219 4.12 -5.90 8.30
N GLU A 220 3.97 -5.86 9.62
CA GLU A 220 2.97 -5.05 10.31
C GLU A 220 3.25 -3.56 10.18
N ALA A 221 4.50 -3.13 10.37
CA ALA A 221 4.90 -1.73 10.23
C ALA A 221 4.63 -1.19 8.81
N VAL A 222 4.96 -1.98 7.77
CA VAL A 222 4.63 -1.63 6.39
C VAL A 222 3.12 -1.59 6.17
N SER A 223 2.37 -2.54 6.73
CA SER A 223 0.91 -2.55 6.61
C SER A 223 0.29 -1.29 7.21
N ALA A 224 0.71 -0.90 8.42
CA ALA A 224 0.25 0.32 9.08
C ALA A 224 0.64 1.58 8.30
N TYR A 225 1.86 1.62 7.76
CA TYR A 225 2.32 2.73 6.91
C TYR A 225 1.44 2.85 5.65
N LEU A 226 1.18 1.75 4.96
CA LEU A 226 0.39 1.72 3.73
C LEU A 226 -1.11 1.99 3.94
N GLU A 227 -1.64 1.70 5.14
CA GLU A 227 -3.01 2.09 5.51
C GLU A 227 -3.14 3.62 5.67
N LYS A 228 -2.08 4.28 6.15
CA LYS A 228 -2.03 5.74 6.31
C LYS A 228 -1.66 6.46 5.01
N HIS A 229 -0.75 5.87 4.23
CA HIS A 229 -0.14 6.46 3.04
C HIS A 229 -0.49 5.65 1.80
N GLY A 230 -1.77 5.64 1.42
CA GLY A 230 -2.27 4.79 0.33
C GLY A 230 -1.66 5.10 -1.04
N TRP A 231 -1.11 6.31 -1.24
CA TRP A 231 -0.33 6.66 -2.43
C TRP A 231 0.91 5.78 -2.62
N ALA A 232 1.46 5.20 -1.54
CA ALA A 232 2.64 4.33 -1.61
C ALA A 232 2.34 2.94 -2.20
N TYR A 233 1.08 2.66 -2.56
CA TYR A 233 0.72 1.54 -3.43
C TYR A 233 0.94 1.81 -4.93
N LYS A 234 1.26 3.05 -5.30
CA LYS A 234 1.45 3.43 -6.69
C LYS A 234 2.59 2.60 -7.30
N MET A 235 2.28 2.01 -8.45
CA MET A 235 3.22 1.28 -9.29
C MET A 235 3.62 2.18 -10.44
N ASP A 236 4.92 2.29 -10.70
CA ASP A 236 5.46 2.95 -11.90
C ASP A 236 5.25 2.10 -13.17
#